data_AF-H4GKD2-F1
#
_entry.id   AF-H4GKD2-F1
#
_cell.length_a   1.000
_cell.length_b   1.000
_cell.length_c   1.000
_cell.angle_alpha   90.00
_cell.angle_beta   90.00
_cell.angle_gamma   90.00
#
_symmetry.space_group_name_H-M   'P 1'
#
loop_
_entity.id
_entity.type
_entity.pdbx_description
1 polymer ?
#
loop_
_entity_poly.entity_id
_entity_poly.type
_entity_poly.pdbx_seq_one_letter_code
_entity_poly.pdbx_strand_id
1 'polypeptide(L)'
;MPKQGQFARQSRQSKLKATKQKLKRQKQTITDQQMSDFLVVRYALTLRQRTAANSQETLQRFIQEIADHLRQTQGDFERLLPMIWLKVRGQVPWQFYWQLSLNWPQLAPFLHREINALPLAQPIWAQQLPTPEAFDAQLLNELVNQIIATTTLNHPLKSEQKEQLKQRLTATLWIDNQIQWEQIRQLLGPFQQTITSNDSGSQVWLDRLARL
;
A
#
# COMPACT_ATOMS: atom_id res chain seq x y z
N MET A 1 -43.74 -21.65 -72.09
CA MET A 1 -42.99 -20.54 -71.44
C MET A 1 -43.91 -19.87 -70.41
N PRO A 2 -43.41 -19.12 -69.42
CA PRO A 2 -42.75 -19.47 -68.15
C PRO A 2 -43.70 -19.10 -66.95
N LYS A 3 -43.46 -19.24 -65.64
CA LYS A 3 -42.27 -19.14 -64.78
C LYS A 3 -42.43 -20.00 -63.52
N GLN A 4 -41.28 -20.52 -63.09
CA GLN A 4 -40.99 -21.09 -61.79
C GLN A 4 -41.28 -20.10 -60.64
N GLY A 5 -41.67 -20.63 -59.49
CA GLY A 5 -41.72 -19.92 -58.21
C GLY A 5 -41.69 -20.92 -57.06
N GLN A 6 -40.51 -21.45 -56.76
CA GLN A 6 -40.23 -22.24 -55.56
C GLN A 6 -40.42 -21.37 -54.31
N PHE A 7 -41.15 -21.86 -53.31
CA PHE A 7 -40.82 -21.55 -51.93
C PHE A 7 -40.78 -22.84 -51.12
N ALA A 8 -39.55 -23.30 -50.90
CA ALA A 8 -39.20 -24.46 -50.12
C ALA A 8 -39.55 -24.26 -48.65
N ARG A 9 -40.11 -25.31 -48.05
CA ARG A 9 -40.03 -25.58 -46.61
C ARG A 9 -38.55 -25.54 -46.19
N GLN A 10 -38.19 -24.64 -45.28
CA GLN A 10 -37.08 -24.87 -44.35
C GLN A 10 -37.39 -24.26 -42.98
N SER A 11 -37.65 -25.14 -42.02
CA SER A 11 -37.55 -24.86 -40.59
C SER A 11 -36.08 -24.54 -40.25
N ARG A 12 -35.70 -23.26 -40.32
CA ARG A 12 -34.39 -22.84 -39.83
C ARG A 12 -34.48 -22.53 -38.34
N GLN A 13 -34.00 -23.53 -37.61
CA GLN A 13 -33.67 -23.57 -36.20
C GLN A 13 -33.22 -22.21 -35.64
N SER A 14 -33.99 -21.73 -34.67
CA SER A 14 -33.57 -20.80 -33.63
C SER A 14 -32.34 -21.35 -32.87
N LYS A 15 -31.14 -21.18 -33.40
CA LYS A 15 -29.87 -21.46 -32.70
C LYS A 15 -28.75 -20.50 -33.11
N LEU A 16 -28.97 -19.20 -32.92
CA LEU A 16 -27.89 -18.19 -32.95
C LEU A 16 -27.97 -17.25 -31.74
N LYS A 17 -28.31 -17.77 -30.56
CA LYS A 17 -28.24 -17.04 -29.28
C LYS A 17 -27.76 -17.92 -28.13
N ALA A 18 -26.59 -18.52 -28.23
CA ALA A 18 -25.92 -19.12 -27.06
C ALA A 18 -24.45 -19.46 -27.34
N THR A 19 -23.62 -18.47 -27.68
CA THR A 19 -22.16 -18.68 -27.64
C THR A 19 -21.43 -17.42 -27.19
N LYS A 20 -22.02 -16.70 -26.22
CA LYS A 20 -21.21 -16.04 -25.19
C LYS A 20 -20.99 -17.04 -24.06
N GLN A 21 -20.30 -18.15 -24.35
CA GLN A 21 -19.65 -18.87 -23.28
C GLN A 21 -18.60 -17.89 -22.74
N LYS A 22 -18.92 -17.24 -21.61
CA LYS A 22 -17.90 -16.66 -20.75
C LYS A 22 -16.88 -17.78 -20.59
N LEU A 23 -15.70 -17.63 -21.20
CA LEU A 23 -14.55 -18.45 -20.85
C LEU A 23 -14.49 -18.33 -19.33
N LYS A 24 -14.87 -19.39 -18.60
CA LYS A 24 -14.58 -19.48 -17.18
C LYS A 24 -13.07 -19.58 -17.17
N ARG A 25 -12.39 -18.42 -17.13
CA ARG A 25 -10.99 -18.37 -16.73
C ARG A 25 -10.99 -19.15 -15.42
N GLN A 26 -10.40 -20.34 -15.43
CA GLN A 26 -10.06 -21.03 -14.20
C GLN A 26 -9.30 -19.98 -13.41
N LYS A 27 -9.89 -19.49 -12.32
CA LYS A 27 -9.16 -18.70 -11.34
C LYS A 27 -8.14 -19.71 -10.81
N GLN A 28 -6.95 -19.70 -11.39
CA GLN A 28 -5.84 -20.45 -10.85
C GLN A 28 -5.63 -19.91 -9.44
N THR A 29 -5.80 -20.80 -8.48
CA THR A 29 -5.55 -20.49 -7.09
C THR A 29 -4.06 -20.24 -6.94
N ILE A 30 -3.68 -19.10 -6.36
CA ILE A 30 -2.30 -18.79 -6.04
C ILE A 30 -1.95 -19.32 -4.65
N THR A 31 -0.67 -19.58 -4.40
CA THR A 31 -0.17 -19.89 -3.06
C THR A 31 0.06 -18.62 -2.26
N ASP A 32 0.20 -18.76 -0.93
CA ASP A 32 0.50 -17.63 -0.05
C ASP A 32 1.81 -16.92 -0.44
N GLN A 33 2.81 -17.67 -0.92
CA GLN A 33 4.09 -17.12 -1.40
C GLN A 33 3.95 -16.25 -2.66
N GLN A 34 2.91 -16.47 -3.46
CA GLN A 34 2.66 -15.73 -4.69
C GLN A 34 1.81 -14.46 -4.47
N MET A 35 1.36 -14.19 -3.24
CA MET A 35 0.52 -13.03 -2.94
C MET A 35 1.23 -11.71 -3.24
N SER A 36 2.51 -11.60 -2.86
CA SER A 36 3.31 -10.39 -3.08
C SER A 36 3.45 -10.08 -4.56
N ASP A 37 3.90 -11.07 -5.35
CA ASP A 37 4.00 -10.95 -6.82
C ASP A 37 2.66 -10.59 -7.46
N PHE A 38 1.58 -11.25 -7.03
CA PHE A 38 0.25 -10.96 -7.55
C PHE A 38 -0.13 -9.50 -7.30
N LEU A 39 -0.03 -9.01 -6.06
CA LEU A 39 -0.40 -7.63 -5.73
C LEU A 39 0.50 -6.61 -6.44
N VAL A 40 1.80 -6.87 -6.54
CA VAL A 40 2.76 -6.00 -7.26
C VAL A 40 2.44 -5.93 -8.75
N VAL A 41 2.12 -7.06 -9.40
CA VAL A 41 1.70 -7.08 -10.81
C VAL A 41 0.40 -6.31 -10.99
N ARG A 42 -0.58 -6.49 -10.10
CA ARG A 42 -1.84 -5.75 -10.15
C ARG A 42 -1.64 -4.26 -9.95
N TYR A 43 -0.73 -3.87 -9.05
CA TYR A 43 -0.32 -2.48 -8.86
C TYR A 43 0.28 -1.89 -10.14
N ALA A 44 1.25 -2.58 -10.74
CA ALA A 44 1.91 -2.17 -11.98
C ALA A 44 0.92 -1.97 -13.13
N LEU A 45 -0.11 -2.82 -13.23
CA LEU A 45 -1.12 -2.78 -14.29
C LEU A 45 -2.24 -1.75 -14.07
N THR A 46 -2.44 -1.24 -12.85
CA THR A 46 -3.64 -0.44 -12.53
C THR A 46 -3.34 0.91 -11.90
N LEU A 47 -2.60 0.94 -10.78
CA LEU A 47 -2.39 2.15 -10.00
C LEU A 47 -1.08 2.85 -10.38
N ARG A 48 -0.02 2.09 -10.71
CA ARG A 48 1.31 2.62 -10.96
C ARG A 48 1.37 3.75 -11.99
N GLN A 49 0.62 3.64 -13.09
CA GLN A 49 0.58 4.66 -14.14
C GLN A 49 -0.03 5.99 -13.67
N ARG A 50 -0.83 5.96 -12.61
CA ARG A 50 -1.47 7.14 -12.00
C ARG A 50 -0.67 7.69 -10.82
N THR A 51 0.34 6.96 -10.38
CA THR A 51 1.24 7.34 -9.30
C THR A 51 2.43 8.12 -9.88
N ALA A 52 2.79 9.23 -9.22
CA ALA A 52 3.98 10.00 -9.56
C ALA A 52 5.25 9.13 -9.51
N ALA A 53 6.19 9.34 -10.43
CA ALA A 53 7.35 8.47 -10.62
C ALA A 53 8.21 8.31 -9.35
N ASN A 54 8.30 9.36 -8.53
CA ASN A 54 9.01 9.35 -7.24
C ASN A 54 8.32 8.52 -6.16
N SER A 55 7.00 8.31 -6.23
CA SER A 55 6.26 7.49 -5.26
C SER A 55 6.12 6.03 -5.68
N GLN A 56 6.25 5.71 -6.98
CA GLN A 56 5.94 4.38 -7.51
C GLN A 56 6.64 3.24 -6.77
N GLU A 57 7.95 3.38 -6.56
CA GLU A 57 8.73 2.34 -5.90
C GLU A 57 8.45 2.26 -4.40
N THR A 58 8.20 3.39 -3.74
CA THR A 58 7.77 3.45 -2.34
C THR A 58 6.45 2.71 -2.13
N LEU A 59 5.46 2.95 -3.00
CA LEU A 59 4.18 2.23 -2.92
C LEU A 59 4.34 0.75 -3.23
N GLN A 60 5.15 0.40 -4.23
CA GLN A 60 5.41 -1.00 -4.57
C GLN A 60 6.02 -1.75 -3.38
N ARG A 61 7.04 -1.18 -2.72
CA ARG A 61 7.68 -1.77 -1.54
C ARG A 61 6.73 -1.90 -0.38
N PHE A 62 5.90 -0.89 -0.13
CA PHE A 62 4.89 -0.99 0.92
C PHE A 62 3.82 -2.05 0.63
N ILE A 63 3.42 -2.23 -0.64
CA ILE A 63 2.52 -3.32 -1.05
C ILE A 63 3.17 -4.69 -0.80
N GLN A 64 4.47 -4.85 -1.07
CA GLN A 64 5.20 -6.08 -0.76
C GLN A 64 5.17 -6.36 0.75
N GLU A 65 5.44 -5.34 1.58
CA GLU A 65 5.39 -5.47 3.03
C GLU A 65 3.99 -5.84 3.56
N ILE A 66 2.93 -5.29 2.97
CA ILE A 66 1.55 -5.68 3.26
C ILE A 66 1.32 -7.15 2.91
N ALA A 67 1.73 -7.58 1.71
CA ALA A 67 1.49 -8.93 1.22
C ALA A 67 2.14 -9.99 2.11
N ASP A 68 3.36 -9.74 2.59
CA ASP A 68 4.13 -10.65 3.45
C ASP A 68 3.45 -10.92 4.80
N HIS A 69 2.72 -9.94 5.33
CA HIS A 69 2.05 -10.03 6.63
C HIS A 69 0.54 -10.28 6.55
N LEU A 70 -0.04 -10.18 5.35
CA LEU A 70 -1.49 -10.23 5.14
C LEU A 70 -2.14 -11.52 5.67
N ARG A 71 -1.45 -12.65 5.51
CA ARG A 71 -1.94 -13.95 5.99
C ARG A 71 -1.89 -14.06 7.51
N GLN A 72 -0.85 -13.51 8.12
CA GLN A 72 -0.64 -13.58 9.57
C GLN A 72 -1.71 -12.77 10.32
N THR A 73 -2.17 -11.67 9.74
CA THR A 73 -3.20 -10.80 10.33
C THR A 73 -4.61 -11.08 9.81
N GLN A 74 -4.78 -12.04 8.91
CA GLN A 74 -6.06 -12.33 8.25
C GLN A 74 -6.70 -11.09 7.60
N GLY A 75 -5.88 -10.19 7.06
CA GLY A 75 -6.34 -8.95 6.43
C GLY A 75 -6.82 -7.86 7.40
N ASP A 76 -6.55 -8.00 8.70
CA ASP A 76 -6.77 -6.94 9.70
C ASP A 76 -5.66 -5.87 9.60
N PHE A 77 -6.05 -4.68 9.11
CA PHE A 77 -5.13 -3.54 8.96
C PHE A 77 -4.76 -2.86 10.28
N GLU A 78 -5.57 -2.98 11.33
CA GLU A 78 -5.23 -2.44 12.65
C GLU A 78 -4.07 -3.21 13.28
N ARG A 79 -3.97 -4.51 13.00
CA ARG A 79 -2.83 -5.34 13.42
C ARG A 79 -1.65 -5.29 12.45
N LEU A 80 -1.93 -5.22 11.15
CA LEU A 80 -0.92 -5.27 10.10
C LEU A 80 -0.06 -4.01 10.04
N LEU A 81 -0.66 -2.83 10.11
CA LEU A 81 0.10 -1.58 9.98
C LEU A 81 1.15 -1.41 11.09
N PRO A 82 0.84 -1.62 12.39
CA PRO A 82 1.86 -1.59 13.44
C PRO A 82 3.02 -2.57 13.23
N MET A 83 2.76 -3.77 12.70
CA MET A 83 3.81 -4.73 12.38
C MET A 83 4.74 -4.22 11.27
N ILE A 84 4.16 -3.63 10.22
CA ILE A 84 4.95 -3.03 9.14
C ILE A 84 5.77 -1.87 9.68
N TRP A 85 5.18 -0.98 10.48
CA TRP A 85 5.88 0.17 11.06
C TRP A 85 7.07 -0.26 11.89
N LEU A 86 6.92 -1.29 12.72
CA LEU A 86 8.03 -1.84 13.50
C LEU A 86 9.14 -2.40 12.60
N LYS A 87 8.78 -3.10 11.51
CA LYS A 87 9.75 -3.70 10.58
C LYS A 87 10.51 -2.65 9.79
N VAL A 88 9.83 -1.65 9.23
CA VAL A 88 10.46 -0.63 8.38
C VAL A 88 11.17 0.46 9.18
N ARG A 89 10.90 0.57 10.49
CA ARG A 89 11.54 1.55 11.37
C ARG A 89 13.06 1.42 11.29
N GLY A 90 13.73 2.53 10.95
CA GLY A 90 15.20 2.58 10.81
C GLY A 90 15.74 1.98 9.51
N GLN A 91 14.89 1.40 8.66
CA GLN A 91 15.25 0.89 7.33
C GLN A 91 14.78 1.81 6.20
N VAL A 92 13.98 2.82 6.52
CA VAL A 92 13.46 3.80 5.55
C VAL A 92 13.57 5.21 6.14
N PRO A 93 13.85 6.22 5.30
CA PRO A 93 13.91 7.61 5.74
C PRO A 93 12.50 8.18 5.91
N TRP A 94 12.37 9.33 6.57
CA TRP A 94 11.05 9.91 6.87
C TRP A 94 10.22 10.22 5.61
N GLN A 95 10.88 10.50 4.48
CA GLN A 95 10.24 10.71 3.19
C GLN A 95 9.41 9.50 2.74
N PHE A 96 9.74 8.28 3.20
CA PHE A 96 8.91 7.10 2.97
C PHE A 96 7.48 7.32 3.47
N TYR A 97 7.33 7.73 4.72
CA TYR A 97 6.04 7.95 5.35
C TYR A 97 5.28 9.12 4.69
N TRP A 98 6.00 10.17 4.28
CA TRP A 98 5.41 11.27 3.52
C TRP A 98 4.80 10.80 2.20
N GLN A 99 5.54 9.99 1.43
CA GLN A 99 5.05 9.44 0.18
C GLN A 99 3.84 8.50 0.38
N LEU A 100 3.79 7.75 1.49
CA LEU A 100 2.64 6.91 1.82
C LEU A 100 1.41 7.75 2.16
N SER A 101 1.54 8.74 3.03
CA SER A 101 0.45 9.66 3.40
C SER A 101 -0.17 10.33 2.16
N LEU A 102 0.68 10.89 1.29
CA LEU A 102 0.25 11.56 0.06
C LEU A 102 -0.58 10.65 -0.87
N ASN A 103 -0.23 9.37 -0.94
CA ASN A 103 -0.82 8.42 -1.88
C ASN A 103 -1.87 7.49 -1.26
N TRP A 104 -2.06 7.51 0.06
CA TRP A 104 -3.00 6.65 0.77
C TRP A 104 -4.44 6.73 0.22
N PRO A 105 -4.99 7.91 -0.14
CA PRO A 105 -6.33 8.00 -0.72
C PRO A 105 -6.54 7.17 -1.99
N GLN A 106 -5.48 6.93 -2.76
CA GLN A 106 -5.53 6.08 -3.95
C GLN A 106 -5.12 4.62 -3.65
N LEU A 107 -4.19 4.44 -2.72
CA LEU A 107 -3.68 3.12 -2.34
C LEU A 107 -4.72 2.31 -1.55
N ALA A 108 -5.42 2.90 -0.60
CA ALA A 108 -6.43 2.23 0.21
C ALA A 108 -7.54 1.55 -0.62
N PRO A 109 -8.22 2.23 -1.58
CA PRO A 109 -9.24 1.57 -2.40
C PRO A 109 -8.64 0.49 -3.32
N PHE A 110 -7.39 0.68 -3.78
CA PHE A 110 -6.66 -0.35 -4.52
C PHE A 110 -6.45 -1.60 -3.67
N LEU A 111 -5.91 -1.46 -2.46
CA LEU A 111 -5.65 -2.56 -1.54
C LEU A 111 -6.95 -3.29 -1.20
N HIS A 112 -8.00 -2.56 -0.81
CA HIS A 112 -9.31 -3.14 -0.51
C HIS A 112 -9.85 -3.98 -1.67
N ARG A 113 -9.77 -3.45 -2.91
CA ARG A 113 -10.27 -4.16 -4.10
C ARG A 113 -9.42 -5.39 -4.44
N GLU A 114 -8.10 -5.24 -4.48
CA GLU A 114 -7.22 -6.32 -4.97
C GLU A 114 -7.03 -7.42 -3.93
N ILE A 115 -6.96 -7.10 -2.62
CA ILE A 115 -6.88 -8.11 -1.55
C ILE A 115 -8.13 -9.00 -1.56
N ASN A 116 -9.31 -8.38 -1.62
CA ASN A 116 -10.58 -9.12 -1.68
C ASN A 116 -10.75 -9.92 -2.98
N ALA A 117 -9.97 -9.60 -4.02
CA ALA A 117 -9.98 -10.30 -5.31
C ALA A 117 -8.92 -11.40 -5.40
N LEU A 118 -8.06 -11.58 -4.38
CA LEU A 118 -7.00 -12.58 -4.38
C LEU A 118 -7.59 -13.99 -4.60
N PRO A 119 -7.10 -14.73 -5.61
CA PRO A 119 -7.55 -16.10 -5.87
C PRO A 119 -6.84 -17.07 -4.92
N LEU A 120 -7.11 -17.01 -3.62
CA LEU A 120 -6.54 -17.91 -2.62
C LEU A 120 -7.46 -19.11 -2.35
N ALA A 121 -6.88 -20.23 -1.90
CA ALA A 121 -7.66 -21.41 -1.49
C ALA A 121 -8.52 -21.09 -0.26
N GLN A 122 -7.97 -20.32 0.66
CA GLN A 122 -8.67 -19.74 1.80
C GLN A 122 -8.69 -18.22 1.59
N PRO A 123 -9.87 -17.60 1.41
CA PRO A 123 -9.96 -16.18 1.13
C PRO A 123 -9.48 -15.37 2.33
N ILE A 124 -8.80 -14.27 2.03
CA ILE A 124 -8.50 -13.21 2.99
C ILE A 124 -9.34 -12.00 2.60
N TRP A 125 -9.99 -11.39 3.58
CA TRP A 125 -10.71 -10.14 3.37
C TRP A 125 -9.95 -9.00 4.00
N ALA A 126 -9.75 -7.93 3.25
CA ALA A 126 -9.28 -6.68 3.82
C ALA A 126 -10.38 -6.15 4.75
N GLN A 127 -10.15 -6.28 6.06
CA GLN A 127 -10.98 -5.62 7.06
C GLN A 127 -10.80 -4.11 6.92
N GLN A 128 -11.74 -3.32 7.45
CA GLN A 128 -11.83 -1.88 7.20
C GLN A 128 -10.45 -1.20 7.22
N LEU A 129 -10.02 -0.69 6.06
CA LEU A 129 -8.79 0.08 5.98
C LEU A 129 -9.01 1.42 6.68
N PRO A 130 -7.97 1.97 7.34
CA PRO A 130 -8.07 3.27 7.98
C PRO A 130 -8.39 4.36 6.94
N THR A 131 -9.19 5.34 7.39
CA THR A 131 -9.37 6.60 6.65
C THR A 131 -8.02 7.30 6.47
N PRO A 132 -7.88 8.24 5.52
CA PRO A 132 -6.65 9.03 5.38
C PRO A 132 -6.20 9.68 6.69
N GLU A 133 -7.14 10.25 7.44
CA GLU A 133 -6.87 10.88 8.73
C GLU A 133 -6.38 9.87 9.78
N ALA A 134 -7.01 8.70 9.87
CA ALA A 134 -6.60 7.65 10.82
C ALA A 134 -5.23 7.05 10.44
N PHE A 135 -4.95 6.91 9.15
CA PHE A 135 -3.66 6.44 8.65
C PHE A 135 -2.56 7.45 8.97
N ASP A 136 -2.80 8.73 8.71
CA ASP A 136 -1.87 9.81 9.04
C ASP A 136 -1.65 9.92 10.55
N ALA A 137 -2.68 9.73 11.38
CA ALA A 137 -2.51 9.71 12.84
C ALA A 137 -1.59 8.56 13.31
N GLN A 138 -1.69 7.38 12.69
CA GLN A 138 -0.77 6.27 12.97
C GLN A 138 0.66 6.59 12.52
N LEU A 139 0.83 7.13 11.31
CA LEU A 139 2.13 7.55 10.80
C LEU A 139 2.77 8.61 11.69
N LEU A 140 2.00 9.59 12.16
CA LEU A 140 2.50 10.62 13.06
C LEU A 140 3.02 10.01 14.37
N ASN A 141 2.28 9.08 14.97
CA ASN A 141 2.74 8.42 16.19
C ASN A 141 4.10 7.74 16.00
N GLU A 142 4.32 7.09 14.85
CA GLU A 142 5.60 6.48 14.50
C GLU A 142 6.72 7.51 14.30
N LEU A 143 6.43 8.60 13.58
CA LEU A 143 7.37 9.69 13.34
C LEU A 143 7.76 10.40 14.65
N VAL A 144 6.80 10.65 15.54
CA VAL A 144 7.07 11.22 16.87
C VAL A 144 7.95 10.29 17.69
N ASN A 145 7.68 8.99 17.69
CA ASN A 145 8.54 8.01 18.37
C ASN A 145 9.96 8.02 17.80
N GLN A 146 10.12 8.17 16.48
CA GLN A 146 11.42 8.30 15.83
C GLN A 146 12.14 9.60 16.19
N ILE A 147 11.44 10.74 16.22
CA ILE A 147 11.99 12.05 16.62
C ILE A 147 12.46 11.99 18.08
N ILE A 148 11.66 11.43 18.98
CA ILE A 148 12.05 11.27 20.39
C ILE A 148 13.28 10.36 20.48
N ALA A 149 13.25 9.19 19.82
CA ALA A 149 14.37 8.26 19.86
C ALA A 149 15.68 8.93 19.37
N THR A 150 15.64 9.66 18.26
CA THR A 150 16.80 10.36 17.68
C THR A 150 17.30 11.51 18.55
N THR A 151 16.41 12.35 19.07
CA THR A 151 16.78 13.50 19.92
C THR A 151 17.29 13.10 21.31
N THR A 152 16.85 11.95 21.82
CA THR A 152 17.21 11.44 23.16
C THR A 152 18.33 10.41 23.16
N LEU A 153 18.96 10.13 22.00
CA LEU A 153 20.02 9.11 21.85
C LEU A 153 21.11 9.18 22.94
N ASN A 154 21.44 10.39 23.41
CA ASN A 154 22.48 10.62 24.42
C ASN A 154 21.94 10.92 25.82
N HIS A 155 20.62 11.06 25.99
CA HIS A 155 19.98 11.44 27.25
C HIS A 155 18.66 10.67 27.46
N PRO A 156 18.70 9.50 28.12
CA PRO A 156 17.50 8.71 28.36
C PRO A 156 16.53 9.49 29.25
N LEU A 157 15.33 9.76 28.73
CA LEU A 157 14.26 10.43 29.47
C LEU A 157 13.54 9.45 30.37
N LYS A 158 13.02 9.95 31.51
CA LYS A 158 12.04 9.21 32.31
C LYS A 158 10.73 9.05 31.53
N SER A 159 9.96 8.01 31.82
CA SER A 159 8.70 7.70 31.11
C SER A 159 7.73 8.89 31.04
N GLU A 160 7.57 9.64 32.15
CA GLU A 160 6.71 10.83 32.19
C GLU A 160 7.19 11.96 31.27
N GLN A 161 8.50 12.20 31.22
CA GLN A 161 9.10 13.22 30.35
C GLN A 161 8.95 12.84 28.87
N LYS A 162 9.09 11.54 28.58
CA LYS A 162 8.86 10.99 27.24
C LYS A 162 7.42 11.20 26.78
N GLU A 163 6.46 10.95 27.67
CA GLU A 163 5.04 11.11 27.35
C GLU A 163 4.65 12.59 27.17
N GLN A 164 5.18 13.48 28.03
CA GLN A 164 4.99 14.93 27.86
C GLN A 164 5.58 15.44 26.55
N LEU A 165 6.78 14.96 26.18
CA LEU A 165 7.41 15.32 24.92
C LEU A 165 6.60 14.81 23.73
N LYS A 166 6.11 13.56 23.80
CA LYS A 166 5.24 12.97 22.79
C LYS A 166 3.98 13.82 22.57
N GLN A 167 3.29 14.20 23.64
CA GLN A 167 2.09 15.04 23.56
C GLN A 167 2.38 16.40 22.89
N ARG A 168 3.47 17.06 23.28
CA ARG A 168 3.87 18.35 22.69
C ARG A 168 4.21 18.22 21.21
N LEU A 169 4.98 17.20 20.83
CA LEU A 169 5.35 16.95 19.44
C LEU A 169 4.11 16.65 18.61
N THR A 170 3.23 15.77 19.07
CA THR A 170 1.96 15.47 18.38
C THR A 170 1.13 16.73 18.18
N ALA A 171 0.98 17.59 19.20
CA ALA A 171 0.20 18.83 19.08
C ALA A 171 0.82 19.85 18.10
N THR A 172 2.13 19.83 17.93
CA THR A 172 2.84 20.75 17.03
C THR A 172 2.81 20.24 15.58
N LEU A 173 2.97 18.92 15.42
CA LEU A 173 3.07 18.24 14.13
C LEU A 173 1.71 17.84 13.53
N TRP A 174 0.62 17.97 14.28
CA TRP A 174 -0.75 17.70 13.85
C TRP A 174 -1.62 18.96 13.93
N ILE A 175 -1.91 19.55 12.78
CA ILE A 175 -2.74 20.76 12.67
C ILE A 175 -3.79 20.51 11.60
N ASP A 176 -5.05 20.87 11.86
CA ASP A 176 -6.17 20.73 10.92
C ASP A 176 -6.32 19.31 10.33
N ASN A 177 -6.14 18.28 11.17
CA ASN A 177 -6.13 16.86 10.78
C ASN A 177 -5.08 16.49 9.72
N GLN A 178 -3.97 17.23 9.67
CA GLN A 178 -2.88 17.01 8.73
C GLN A 178 -1.51 17.05 9.42
N ILE A 179 -0.62 16.20 8.91
CA ILE A 179 0.78 16.18 9.32
C ILE A 179 1.50 17.42 8.76
N GLN A 180 2.19 18.13 9.65
CA GLN A 180 3.04 19.27 9.29
C GLN A 180 4.41 18.77 8.77
N TRP A 181 4.44 18.30 7.52
CA TRP A 181 5.63 17.68 6.91
C TRP A 181 6.88 18.58 6.89
N GLU A 182 6.70 19.90 6.73
CA GLU A 182 7.82 20.84 6.76
C GLU A 182 8.51 20.87 8.13
N GLN A 183 7.74 20.76 9.22
CA GLN A 183 8.30 20.69 10.57
C GLN A 183 9.00 19.35 10.81
N ILE A 184 8.44 18.24 10.30
CA ILE A 184 9.10 16.93 10.36
C ILE A 184 10.45 16.97 9.63
N ARG A 185 10.49 17.60 8.46
CA ARG A 185 11.73 17.82 7.70
C ARG A 185 12.74 18.64 8.50
N GLN A 186 12.33 19.68 9.20
CA GLN A 186 13.23 20.49 10.03
C GLN A 186 13.79 19.70 11.22
N LEU A 187 12.97 18.86 11.85
CA LEU A 187 13.37 18.06 13.01
C LEU A 187 14.27 16.87 12.65
N LEU A 188 13.96 16.15 11.57
CA LEU A 188 14.69 14.96 11.14
C LEU A 188 15.76 15.23 10.09
N GLY A 189 15.69 16.37 9.39
CA GLY A 189 16.64 16.77 8.35
C GLY A 189 18.10 16.80 8.77
N PRO A 190 18.47 17.26 9.99
CA PRO A 190 19.84 17.18 10.48
C PRO A 190 20.35 15.76 10.75
N PHE A 191 19.44 14.80 10.94
CA PHE A 191 19.75 13.42 11.35
C PHE A 191 19.65 12.44 10.20
N GLN A 192 20.15 12.79 9.00
CA GLN A 192 20.12 11.89 7.85
C GLN A 192 20.89 10.60 8.14
N GLN A 193 20.16 9.56 8.53
CA GLN A 193 20.72 8.24 8.69
C GLN A 193 21.09 7.72 7.31
N THR A 194 22.35 7.30 7.14
CA THR A 194 22.77 6.58 5.95
C THR A 194 22.16 5.18 6.01
N ILE A 195 21.03 5.02 5.33
CA ILE A 195 20.35 3.73 5.24
C ILE A 195 20.98 2.99 4.08
N THR A 196 21.58 1.83 4.37
CA THR A 196 22.25 0.99 3.39
C THR A 196 21.46 -0.27 3.10
N SER A 197 21.44 -0.69 1.84
CA SER A 197 20.89 -1.97 1.42
C SER A 197 21.93 -2.77 0.63
N ASN A 198 21.93 -4.10 0.81
CA ASN A 198 22.76 -5.01 0.04
C ASN A 198 22.25 -5.19 -1.40
N ASP A 199 20.98 -4.83 -1.65
CA ASP A 199 20.40 -4.85 -2.98
C ASP A 199 20.59 -3.49 -3.68
N SER A 200 21.24 -3.53 -4.84
CA SER A 200 21.56 -2.32 -5.62
C SER A 200 20.33 -1.50 -6.02
N GLY A 201 19.20 -2.16 -6.33
CA GLY A 201 17.96 -1.47 -6.66
C GLY A 201 17.40 -0.71 -5.46
N SER A 202 17.41 -1.36 -4.29
CA SER A 202 17.02 -0.79 -3.01
C SER A 202 17.90 0.38 -2.58
N GLN A 203 19.22 0.31 -2.80
CA GLN A 203 20.10 1.43 -2.52
C GLN A 203 19.77 2.65 -3.39
N VAL A 204 19.60 2.45 -4.70
CA VAL A 204 19.28 3.54 -5.63
C VAL A 204 17.94 4.20 -5.27
N TRP A 205 16.95 3.41 -4.85
CA TRP A 205 15.68 3.93 -4.38
C TRP A 205 15.81 4.76 -3.12
N LEU A 206 16.52 4.26 -2.10
CA LEU A 206 16.77 4.98 -0.86
C LEU A 206 17.49 6.31 -1.12
N ASP A 207 18.50 6.30 -2.00
CA ASP A 207 19.24 7.50 -2.38
C ASP A 207 18.35 8.54 -3.08
N ARG A 208 17.41 8.10 -3.93
CA ARG A 208 16.42 8.99 -4.56
C ARG A 208 15.43 9.52 -3.54
N LEU A 209 14.95 8.67 -2.65
CA LEU A 209 13.96 9.00 -1.64
C LEU A 209 14.49 10.01 -0.63
N ALA A 210 15.77 9.90 -0.24
CA ALA A 210 16.44 10.83 0.68
C ALA A 210 16.64 12.24 0.10
N ARG A 211 16.52 12.40 -1.23
CA ARG A 211 16.68 13.70 -1.93
C ARG A 211 15.35 14.44 -2.13
N LEU A 212 14.22 13.81 -1.80
CA LEU A 212 12.92 14.48 -1.74
C LEU A 212 12.86 15.40 -0.52
#